data_AF-A0A2D6FNC3-F1
#
_entry.id   AF-A0A2D6FNC3-F1
#
_cell.length_a   1.000
_cell.length_b   1.000
_cell.length_c   1.000
_cell.angle_alpha   90.00
_cell.angle_beta   90.00
_cell.angle_gamma   90.00
#
_symmetry.space_group_name_H-M   'P 1'
#
loop_
_entity.id
_entity.type
_entity.pdbx_description
1 polymer ?
#
loop_
_entity_poly.entity_id
_entity_poly.type
_entity_poly.pdbx_seq_one_letter_code
_entity_poly.pdbx_strand_id
1 'polypeptide(L)'
;MFFKRSLLLLFLFALALLCLILLLVTFVSAACIETWTCTDFVFGNDTTGLEYRSCTDSSGCNSTFFQPVEVRPTTPVEDNIWFFIILASGGLLIVALALYFESAALGVASAAMFFIVAGSLMTTQFLPIPGLMNGALAIVFMLVGIYVPFKIIGEA
;
A
#
# COMPACT_ATOMS: atom_id res chain seq x y z
N MET A 1 -54.44 -5.59 -62.14
CA MET A 1 -53.08 -4.99 -61.96
C MET A 1 -52.97 -4.00 -60.81
N PHE A 2 -54.03 -3.28 -60.40
CA PHE A 2 -53.98 -2.26 -59.35
C PHE A 2 -53.62 -2.77 -57.94
N PHE A 3 -54.07 -3.98 -57.57
CA PHE A 3 -53.85 -4.54 -56.23
C PHE A 3 -52.36 -4.77 -55.89
N LYS A 4 -51.55 -5.19 -56.88
CA LYS A 4 -50.11 -5.43 -56.69
C LYS A 4 -49.31 -4.15 -56.43
N ARG A 5 -49.74 -3.03 -57.00
CA ARG A 5 -49.04 -1.74 -56.86
C ARG A 5 -49.28 -1.12 -55.48
N SER A 6 -50.50 -1.27 -54.94
CA SER A 6 -50.84 -0.83 -53.58
C SER A 6 -50.10 -1.65 -52.51
N LEU A 7 -50.03 -2.97 -52.69
CA LEU A 7 -49.30 -3.86 -51.78
C LEU A 7 -47.79 -3.52 -51.75
N LEU A 8 -47.19 -3.23 -52.91
CA LEU A 8 -45.80 -2.83 -53.00
C LEU A 8 -45.52 -1.51 -52.27
N LEU A 9 -46.41 -0.52 -52.40
CA LEU A 9 -46.27 0.77 -51.71
C LEU A 9 -46.39 0.63 -50.19
N LEU A 10 -47.32 -0.20 -49.71
CA LEU A 10 -47.45 -0.49 -48.28
C LEU A 10 -46.22 -1.21 -47.73
N PHE A 11 -45.65 -2.15 -48.49
CA PHE A 11 -44.43 -2.85 -48.10
C PHE A 11 -43.23 -1.90 -48.03
N LEU A 12 -43.05 -1.05 -49.03
CA LEU A 12 -41.97 -0.05 -49.06
C LEU A 12 -42.12 0.97 -47.91
N PHE A 13 -43.35 1.38 -47.61
CA PHE A 13 -43.62 2.28 -46.48
C PHE A 13 -43.29 1.62 -45.13
N ALA A 14 -43.68 0.35 -44.93
CA ALA A 14 -43.36 -0.39 -43.72
C ALA A 14 -41.84 -0.56 -43.54
N LEU A 15 -41.11 -0.82 -44.64
CA LEU A 15 -39.65 -0.97 -44.63
C LEU A 15 -38.94 0.34 -44.30
N ALA A 16 -39.43 1.47 -44.85
CA ALA A 16 -38.91 2.79 -44.54
C ALA A 16 -39.17 3.17 -43.07
N LEU A 17 -40.35 2.84 -42.54
CA LEU A 17 -40.71 3.11 -41.14
C LEU A 17 -39.86 2.26 -40.18
N LEU A 18 -39.62 0.99 -40.50
CA LEU A 18 -38.73 0.12 -39.74
C LEU A 18 -37.29 0.67 -39.73
N CYS A 19 -36.79 1.14 -40.88
CA CYS A 19 -35.46 1.74 -40.99
C CYS A 19 -35.34 3.01 -40.13
N LEU A 20 -36.37 3.87 -40.16
CA LEU A 20 -36.42 5.07 -39.32
C LEU A 20 -36.42 4.73 -37.81
N ILE A 21 -37.18 3.72 -37.40
CA ILE A 21 -37.20 3.26 -36.00
C ILE A 21 -35.82 2.75 -35.59
N LEU A 22 -35.18 1.93 -36.42
CA LEU A 22 -33.83 1.43 -36.12
C LEU A 22 -32.82 2.58 -36.00
N LEU A 23 -32.91 3.60 -36.86
CA LEU A 23 -32.05 4.78 -36.81
C LEU A 23 -32.28 5.59 -35.52
N LEU A 24 -33.54 5.80 -35.12
CA LEU A 24 -33.91 6.47 -33.87
C LEU A 24 -33.38 5.71 -32.65
N VAL A 25 -33.48 4.38 -32.62
CA VAL A 25 -32.97 3.55 -31.51
C VAL A 25 -31.45 3.70 -31.38
N THR A 26 -30.71 3.66 -32.49
CA THR A 26 -29.26 3.85 -32.45
C THR A 26 -28.83 5.25 -31.98
N PHE A 27 -29.67 6.27 -32.20
CA PHE A 27 -29.38 7.64 -31.78
C PHE A 27 -29.64 7.87 -30.29
N VAL A 28 -30.62 7.18 -29.71
CA VAL A 28 -30.98 7.33 -28.29
C VAL A 28 -30.03 6.55 -27.37
N SER A 29 -29.35 5.52 -27.87
CA SER A 29 -28.45 4.67 -27.06
C SER A 29 -26.97 4.92 -27.32
N ALA A 30 -26.56 6.13 -27.73
CA ALA A 30 -25.17 6.52 -27.55
C ALA A 30 -24.92 6.64 -26.04
N ALA A 31 -24.74 5.49 -25.38
CA ALA A 31 -24.38 5.42 -23.98
C ALA A 31 -23.15 6.30 -23.82
N CYS A 32 -23.29 7.36 -23.03
CA CYS A 32 -22.18 8.25 -22.78
C CYS A 32 -21.12 7.40 -22.08
N ILE A 33 -20.01 7.16 -22.77
CA ILE A 33 -18.91 6.37 -22.22
C ILE A 33 -18.12 7.32 -21.31
N GLU A 34 -18.21 7.09 -20.00
CA GLU A 34 -17.48 7.86 -19.01
C GLU A 34 -15.96 7.73 -19.24
N THR A 35 -15.28 8.86 -19.35
CA THR A 35 -13.83 8.96 -19.47
C THR A 35 -13.31 9.84 -18.35
N TRP A 36 -12.63 9.22 -17.40
CA TRP A 36 -12.15 9.87 -16.19
C TRP A 36 -10.69 10.30 -16.31
N THR A 37 -10.43 11.58 -16.02
CA THR A 37 -9.08 12.14 -15.89
C THR A 37 -8.80 12.45 -14.42
N CYS A 38 -7.80 11.78 -13.85
CA CYS A 38 -7.45 11.92 -12.44
C CYS A 38 -6.08 12.60 -12.26
N THR A 39 -5.93 13.39 -11.21
CA THR A 39 -4.62 13.86 -10.75
C THR A 39 -3.83 12.71 -10.11
N ASP A 40 -2.53 12.92 -9.94
CA ASP A 40 -1.72 12.06 -9.09
C ASP A 40 -2.21 12.12 -7.64
N PHE A 41 -1.91 11.06 -6.89
CA PHE A 41 -2.16 11.02 -5.45
C PHE A 41 -1.23 11.99 -4.72
N VAL A 42 -1.82 12.92 -3.98
CA VAL A 42 -1.11 13.90 -3.16
C VAL A 42 -1.30 13.51 -1.70
N PHE A 43 -0.22 13.59 -0.92
CA PHE A 43 -0.27 13.37 0.51
C PHE A 43 -1.24 14.36 1.16
N GLY A 44 -2.23 13.84 1.88
CA GLY A 44 -3.03 14.67 2.78
C GLY A 44 -2.13 15.30 3.83
N ASN A 45 -2.41 16.55 4.20
CA ASN A 45 -1.63 17.31 5.18
C ASN A 45 -1.75 16.76 6.63
N ASP A 46 -2.19 15.53 6.82
CA ASP A 46 -2.58 15.03 8.13
C ASP A 46 -2.00 13.67 8.46
N THR A 47 -1.75 13.53 9.75
CA THR A 47 -1.33 12.38 10.55
C THR A 47 -2.18 11.10 10.37
N THR A 48 -3.12 11.10 9.43
CA THR A 48 -4.03 10.00 9.11
C THR A 48 -3.41 8.94 8.19
N GLY A 49 -2.30 9.26 7.50
CA GLY A 49 -1.66 8.34 6.56
C GLY A 49 -2.56 8.04 5.35
N LEU A 50 -3.23 9.06 4.82
CA LEU A 50 -4.09 8.96 3.63
C LEU A 50 -3.56 9.85 2.50
N GLU A 51 -3.71 9.35 1.28
CA GLU A 51 -3.45 10.07 0.04
C GLU A 51 -4.76 10.34 -0.71
N TYR A 52 -4.84 11.52 -1.31
CA TYR A 52 -6.03 12.01 -2.02
C TYR A 52 -5.69 12.30 -3.48
N ARG A 53 -6.62 12.02 -4.38
CA ARG A 53 -6.57 12.50 -5.78
C ARG A 53 -7.94 13.03 -6.19
N SER A 54 -7.97 13.90 -7.18
CA SER A 54 -9.21 14.39 -7.77
C SER A 54 -9.41 13.77 -9.15
N CYS A 55 -10.59 13.21 -9.40
CA CYS A 55 -10.98 12.70 -10.71
C CYS A 55 -12.10 13.55 -11.31
N THR A 56 -11.99 13.88 -12.59
CA THR A 56 -12.99 14.64 -13.33
C THR A 56 -13.45 13.86 -14.55
N ASP A 57 -14.77 13.85 -14.79
CA ASP A 57 -15.36 13.27 -15.99
C ASP A 57 -15.11 14.21 -17.18
N SER A 58 -14.21 13.80 -18.06
CA SER A 58 -13.84 14.57 -19.26
C SER A 58 -14.88 14.46 -20.39
N SER A 59 -15.77 13.48 -20.33
CA SER A 59 -16.84 13.25 -21.30
C SER A 59 -18.15 13.98 -20.96
N GLY A 60 -18.29 14.52 -19.75
CA GLY A 60 -19.49 15.25 -19.33
C GLY A 60 -20.75 14.38 -19.28
N CYS A 61 -20.58 13.08 -19.05
CA CYS A 61 -21.65 12.10 -18.93
C CYS A 61 -22.50 12.30 -17.67
N ASN A 62 -22.01 13.08 -16.70
CA ASN A 62 -22.72 13.49 -15.47
C ASN A 62 -23.26 12.30 -14.66
N SER A 63 -22.60 11.14 -14.79
CA SER A 63 -22.86 9.92 -14.05
C SER A 63 -21.64 9.61 -13.18
N THR A 64 -21.88 8.94 -12.04
CA THR A 64 -20.84 8.57 -11.07
C THR A 64 -20.63 7.06 -11.01
N PHE A 65 -21.23 6.30 -11.94
CA PHE A 65 -21.30 4.84 -11.85
C PHE A 65 -19.92 4.18 -11.92
N PHE A 66 -18.99 4.73 -12.70
CA PHE A 66 -17.63 4.21 -12.83
C PHE A 66 -16.56 5.17 -12.28
N GLN A 67 -16.91 6.02 -11.31
CA GLN A 67 -15.95 6.95 -10.71
C GLN A 67 -14.78 6.18 -10.04
N PRO A 68 -13.52 6.49 -10.40
CA PRO A 68 -12.35 5.90 -9.76
C PRO A 68 -12.22 6.30 -8.28
N VAL A 69 -11.54 5.47 -7.48
CA VAL A 69 -11.29 5.74 -6.05
C VAL A 69 -10.46 7.02 -5.87
N GLU A 70 -10.89 7.94 -4.99
CA GLU A 70 -10.21 9.22 -4.74
C GLU A 70 -9.37 9.25 -3.46
N VAL A 71 -9.52 8.26 -2.57
CA VAL A 71 -8.81 8.19 -1.29
C VAL A 71 -8.19 6.81 -1.12
N ARG A 72 -6.91 6.76 -0.77
CA ARG A 72 -6.22 5.51 -0.42
C ARG A 72 -5.34 5.68 0.81
N PRO A 73 -5.06 4.60 1.56
CA PRO A 73 -4.00 4.64 2.55
C PRO A 73 -2.66 4.92 1.87
N THR A 74 -1.87 5.78 2.49
CA THR A 74 -0.46 5.97 2.14
C THR A 74 0.19 4.59 2.16
N THR A 75 0.82 4.20 1.05
CA THR A 75 1.71 3.05 1.10
C THR A 75 2.79 3.39 2.11
N PRO A 76 2.91 2.67 3.24
CA PRO A 76 4.08 2.86 4.08
C PRO A 76 5.26 2.73 3.14
N VAL A 77 6.15 3.72 3.17
CA VAL A 77 7.42 3.66 2.44
C VAL A 77 7.94 2.25 2.66
N GLU A 78 8.35 1.55 1.60
CA GLU A 78 9.01 0.26 1.77
C GLU A 78 10.25 0.53 2.63
N ASP A 79 10.05 0.45 3.94
CA ASP A 79 10.95 0.98 4.94
C ASP A 79 12.08 -0.01 5.02
N ASN A 80 13.09 0.24 4.20
CA ASN A 80 14.45 -0.25 4.30
C ASN A 80 14.58 -1.59 5.03
N ILE A 81 13.90 -2.63 4.54
CA ILE A 81 14.06 -4.01 5.03
C ILE A 81 15.55 -4.38 5.04
N TRP A 82 16.30 -3.84 4.08
CA TRP A 82 17.75 -3.92 3.98
C TRP A 82 18.49 -3.36 5.21
N PHE A 83 18.03 -2.27 5.80
CA PHE A 83 18.63 -1.71 7.02
C PHE A 83 18.52 -2.70 8.20
N PHE A 84 17.35 -3.33 8.37
CA PHE A 84 17.14 -4.35 9.39
C PHE A 84 17.98 -5.61 9.13
N ILE A 85 18.09 -6.04 7.87
CA ILE A 85 18.95 -7.18 7.49
C ILE A 85 20.43 -6.88 7.77
N ILE A 86 20.90 -5.66 7.47
CA ILE A 86 22.28 -5.24 7.73
C ILE A 86 22.54 -5.20 9.25
N LEU A 87 21.61 -4.66 10.03
CA LEU A 87 21.72 -4.62 11.50
C LEU A 87 21.76 -6.02 12.12
N ALA A 88 20.86 -6.91 11.69
CA ALA A 88 20.80 -8.27 12.19
C ALA A 88 22.06 -9.09 11.83
N SER A 89 22.53 -8.98 10.58
CA SER A 89 23.74 -9.67 10.12
C SER A 89 25.02 -9.12 10.76
N GLY A 90 25.13 -7.80 10.93
CA GLY A 90 26.24 -7.16 11.64
C GLY A 90 26.30 -7.56 13.11
N GLY A 91 25.16 -7.59 13.81
CA GLY A 91 25.07 -8.06 15.20
C GLY A 91 25.50 -9.52 15.34
N LEU A 92 25.05 -10.40 14.44
CA LEU A 92 25.42 -11.81 14.44
C LEU A 92 26.94 -12.00 14.26
N LEU A 93 27.55 -11.23 13.35
CA LEU A 93 28.99 -11.28 13.10
C LEU A 93 29.80 -10.84 14.33
N ILE A 94 29.35 -9.78 15.03
CA ILE A 94 29.99 -9.31 16.26
C ILE A 94 29.93 -10.39 17.35
N VAL A 95 28.78 -11.06 17.52
CA VAL A 95 28.66 -12.17 18.48
C VAL A 95 29.57 -13.33 18.09
N ALA A 96 29.63 -13.72 16.82
CA ALA A 96 30.51 -14.77 16.34
C ALA A 96 31.99 -14.46 16.59
N LEU A 97 32.42 -13.21 16.33
CA LEU A 97 33.76 -12.73 16.65
C LEU A 97 34.03 -12.75 18.16
N ALA A 98 33.08 -12.29 18.98
CA ALA A 98 33.19 -12.29 20.43
C ALA A 98 33.32 -13.70 21.03
N LEU A 99 32.64 -14.70 20.45
CA LEU A 99 32.78 -16.11 20.85
C LEU A 99 34.10 -16.73 20.37
N TYR A 100 34.64 -16.25 19.25
CA TYR A 100 35.92 -16.72 18.70
C TYR A 100 37.12 -16.27 19.55
N PHE A 101 37.07 -15.06 20.11
CA PHE A 101 38.10 -14.57 21.03
C PHE A 101 37.81 -15.05 22.45
N GLU A 102 38.55 -16.08 22.92
CA GLU A 102 38.42 -16.77 24.23
C GLU A 102 38.40 -15.87 25.50
N SER A 103 38.59 -14.57 25.38
CA SER A 103 38.34 -13.62 26.46
C SER A 103 36.83 -13.33 26.56
N ALA A 104 36.08 -14.27 27.14
CA ALA A 104 34.63 -14.17 27.35
C ALA A 104 34.20 -12.85 28.05
N ALA A 105 35.07 -12.24 28.85
CA ALA A 105 34.75 -10.97 29.52
C ALA A 105 34.66 -9.75 28.59
N LEU A 106 35.52 -9.64 27.56
CA LEU A 106 35.48 -8.49 26.63
C LEU A 106 34.42 -8.66 25.53
N GLY A 107 34.17 -9.90 25.10
CA GLY A 107 33.16 -10.20 24.08
C GLY A 107 31.74 -9.86 24.52
N VAL A 108 31.41 -10.15 25.78
CA VAL A 108 30.05 -9.92 26.32
C VAL A 108 29.79 -8.42 26.53
N ALA A 109 30.79 -7.65 26.97
CA ALA A 109 30.67 -6.20 27.17
C ALA A 109 30.49 -5.44 25.85
N SER A 110 31.19 -5.84 24.79
CA SER A 110 31.07 -5.20 23.46
C SER A 110 29.75 -5.53 22.77
N ALA A 111 29.26 -6.77 22.87
CA ALA A 111 27.95 -7.15 22.37
C ALA A 111 26.81 -6.38 23.08
N ALA A 112 26.88 -6.25 24.41
CA ALA A 112 25.91 -5.49 25.20
C ALA A 112 25.85 -4.01 24.79
N MET A 113 27.00 -3.35 24.59
CA MET A 113 27.03 -1.96 24.11
C MET A 113 26.45 -1.81 22.70
N PHE A 114 26.71 -2.75 21.80
CA PHE A 114 26.15 -2.72 20.44
C PHE A 114 24.61 -2.78 20.47
N PHE A 115 24.04 -3.67 21.29
CA PHE A 115 22.58 -3.77 21.44
C PHE A 115 21.95 -2.52 22.08
N ILE A 116 22.61 -1.87 23.04
CA ILE A 116 22.13 -0.62 23.64
C ILE A 116 22.15 0.53 22.62
N VAL A 117 23.21 0.64 21.83
CA VAL A 117 23.33 1.69 20.79
C VAL A 117 22.35 1.44 19.64
N ALA A 118 22.20 0.19 19.19
CA ALA A 118 21.23 -0.17 18.16
C ALA A 118 19.78 0.08 18.62
N GLY A 119 19.45 -0.27 19.87
CA GLY A 119 18.13 -0.02 20.45
C GLY A 119 17.80 1.47 20.57
N SER A 120 18.78 2.31 20.93
CA SER A 120 18.59 3.77 21.04
C SER A 120 18.53 4.49 19.69
N LEU A 121 19.15 3.94 18.63
CA LEU A 121 18.99 4.45 17.26
C LEU A 121 17.57 4.18 16.72
N MET A 122 16.99 3.02 17.05
CA MET A 122 15.64 2.66 16.60
C MET A 122 14.55 3.51 17.25
N THR A 123 14.73 3.94 18.50
CA THR A 123 13.73 4.78 19.19
C THR A 123 13.74 6.24 18.73
N THR A 124 14.86 6.73 18.17
CA THR A 124 15.01 8.14 17.77
C THR A 124 14.66 8.41 16.31
N GLN A 125 14.67 7.38 15.44
CA GLN A 125 14.44 7.57 14.00
C GLN A 125 13.11 6.97 13.48
N PHE A 126 12.39 6.20 14.30
CA PHE A 126 11.20 5.44 13.86
C PHE A 126 9.91 5.64 14.68
N LEU A 127 9.74 6.75 15.41
CA LEU A 127 8.41 7.11 15.94
C LEU A 127 7.94 8.49 15.47
N PRO A 128 6.80 8.49 14.78
CA PRO A 128 5.58 8.94 15.44
C PRO A 128 4.43 7.92 15.30
N ILE A 129 4.64 6.65 15.68
CA ILE A 129 3.53 5.68 15.78
C ILE A 129 3.34 5.27 17.24
N PRO A 130 2.35 5.82 17.97
CA PRO A 130 2.13 5.47 19.36
C PRO A 130 1.43 4.10 19.47
N GLY A 131 2.03 3.17 20.23
CA GLY A 131 1.19 2.33 21.10
C GLY A 131 1.49 0.83 21.25
N LEU A 132 2.19 0.14 20.34
CA LEU A 132 2.23 -1.34 20.43
C LEU A 132 3.59 -2.02 20.25
N MET A 133 4.48 -1.53 19.39
CA MET A 133 5.75 -2.23 19.12
C MET A 133 6.88 -1.94 20.11
N ASN A 134 6.78 -0.86 20.90
CA ASN A 134 7.82 -0.50 21.88
C ASN A 134 7.87 -1.43 23.10
N GLY A 135 6.77 -2.11 23.44
CA GLY A 135 6.73 -3.01 24.59
C GLY A 135 7.47 -4.33 24.36
N ALA A 136 7.21 -4.98 23.22
CA ALA A 136 7.75 -6.31 22.94
C ALA A 136 9.27 -6.29 22.75
N LEU A 137 9.81 -5.30 22.04
CA LEU A 137 11.26 -5.18 21.84
C LEU A 137 11.98 -4.87 23.16
N ALA A 138 11.44 -3.95 23.97
CA ALA A 138 12.00 -3.61 25.28
C ALA A 138 12.02 -4.83 26.22
N ILE A 139 11.00 -5.67 26.18
CA ILE A 139 10.94 -6.91 26.99
C ILE A 139 12.01 -7.91 26.52
N VAL A 140 12.22 -8.09 25.22
CA VAL A 140 13.27 -8.99 24.70
C VAL A 140 14.66 -8.50 25.08
N PHE A 141 14.94 -7.19 24.96
CA PHE A 141 16.21 -6.61 25.38
C PHE A 141 16.44 -6.71 26.89
N MET A 142 15.40 -6.50 27.69
CA MET A 142 15.49 -6.62 29.14
C MET A 142 15.70 -8.08 29.58
N LEU A 143 15.02 -9.04 28.94
CA LEU A 143 15.20 -10.46 29.21
C LEU A 143 16.59 -10.96 28.81
N VAL A 144 17.11 -10.56 27.65
CA VAL A 144 18.48 -10.96 27.22
C VAL A 144 19.56 -10.30 28.09
N GLY A 145 19.38 -9.03 28.46
CA GLY A 145 20.31 -8.32 29.34
C GLY A 145 20.37 -8.89 30.77
N ILE A 146 19.26 -9.45 31.27
CA ILE A 146 19.21 -10.07 32.59
C ILE A 146 19.66 -11.53 32.54
N TYR A 147 19.31 -12.31 31.51
CA TYR A 147 19.55 -13.76 31.53
C TYR A 147 21.03 -14.15 31.39
N VAL A 148 21.83 -13.36 30.66
CA VAL A 148 23.25 -13.65 30.40
C VAL A 148 24.14 -13.52 31.64
N PRO A 149 24.06 -12.47 32.48
CA PRO A 149 24.91 -12.37 33.68
C PRO A 149 24.60 -13.42 34.76
N PHE A 150 23.35 -13.88 34.88
CA PHE A 150 22.98 -14.87 35.91
C PHE A 150 23.58 -16.26 35.68
N LYS A 151 23.79 -16.67 34.42
CA LYS A 151 24.40 -17.96 34.11
C LYS A 151 25.90 -18.00 34.43
N ILE A 152 26.59 -16.87 34.31
CA ILE A 152 28.04 -16.76 34.53
C ILE A 152 28.38 -16.78 36.03
N ILE A 153 27.47 -16.35 36.90
CA ILE A 153 27.68 -16.33 38.36
C ILE A 153 27.32 -17.67 39.02
N GLY A 154 26.48 -18.51 38.38
CA GLY A 154 26.01 -19.77 38.94
C GLY A 154 26.91 -20.99 38.73
N GLU A 155 27.94 -20.90 37.87
CA GLU A 155 28.87 -21.99 37.56
C GLU A 155 30.31 -21.73 38.06
N ALA A 156 30.52 -20.67 38.86
CA ALA A 156 31.80 -20.32 39.48
C ALA A 156 31.88 -20.77 40.95
#